data_AF-A0A1S4DCW4-F1
#
_entry.id   AF-A0A1S4DCW4-F1
#
_cell.length_a   1.000
_cell.length_b   1.000
_cell.length_c   1.000
_cell.angle_alpha   90.00
_cell.angle_beta   90.00
_cell.angle_gamma   90.00
#
_symmetry.space_group_name_H-M   'P 1'
#
loop_
_entity.id
_entity.type
_entity.pdbx_description
1 polymer ?
#
loop_
_entity_poly.entity_id
_entity_poly.type
_entity_poly.pdbx_seq_one_letter_code
_entity_poly.pdbx_strand_id
1 'polypeptide(L)'
;MAILKLIGLLRPRNQLLHKRLPGEGVRDSIWQHAINTLAGKLTGRVFAPYSVFKGKAALSAEPRLPTFSKLDSGGVKLNRRGVIMLTFWPSVGERKYDWEKRQLFALSATEVGSLISIGTRDSCEFFHDPSMLSSNAGQVRKSLSFKPNADGSGYFVSLSVVNNNLKTNDRFTVPVTTAEFAVMRTAFSFALPHIMGWDRFTNQPSESVSQSPSKVVPQLMETEWDR
;
A
#
# COMPACT_ATOMS: atom_id res chain seq x y z
N MET A 1 40.50 -19.10 43.49
CA MET A 1 40.77 -20.03 42.36
C MET A 1 39.55 -20.10 41.45
N ALA A 2 39.69 -20.71 40.26
CA ALA A 2 38.68 -21.16 39.27
C ALA A 2 37.23 -20.59 39.34
N ILE A 3 36.68 -19.93 38.32
CA ILE A 3 36.47 -20.31 36.90
C ILE A 3 35.36 -21.38 36.70
N LEU A 4 34.17 -20.88 36.37
CA LEU A 4 33.34 -21.14 35.17
C LEU A 4 33.02 -22.59 34.69
N LYS A 5 31.82 -22.72 34.10
CA LYS A 5 31.27 -23.79 33.22
C LYS A 5 30.82 -25.11 33.87
N LEU A 6 29.49 -25.28 33.88
CA LEU A 6 28.85 -26.57 33.65
C LEU A 6 28.58 -26.70 32.13
N ILE A 7 29.14 -27.72 31.45
CA ILE A 7 28.81 -28.08 30.06
C ILE A 7 28.87 -29.61 29.91
N GLY A 8 27.81 -30.19 29.34
CA GLY A 8 27.73 -31.61 28.94
C GLY A 8 27.35 -32.57 30.08
N LEU A 9 26.93 -33.81 29.81
CA LEU A 9 26.76 -34.49 28.51
C LEU A 9 25.33 -35.01 28.34
N LEU A 10 24.70 -34.74 27.18
CA LEU A 10 23.84 -35.71 26.48
C LEU A 10 24.11 -35.61 24.97
N ARG A 11 24.48 -36.73 24.35
CA ARG A 11 24.66 -36.90 22.90
C ARG A 11 24.18 -38.30 22.47
N PRO A 12 23.88 -38.53 21.18
CA PRO A 12 22.75 -39.37 20.82
C PRO A 12 23.10 -40.72 20.15
N ARG A 13 22.05 -41.54 19.97
CA ARG A 13 21.96 -42.66 19.03
C ARG A 13 20.56 -42.55 18.39
N ASN A 14 20.38 -42.44 17.06
CA ASN A 14 20.67 -43.42 16.00
C ASN A 14 20.06 -44.80 16.31
N GLN A 15 19.32 -45.47 15.43
CA GLN A 15 18.97 -45.23 14.01
C GLN A 15 17.65 -46.01 13.72
N LEU A 16 16.96 -45.94 12.58
CA LEU A 16 17.25 -45.41 11.24
C LEU A 16 16.36 -44.16 10.93
N LEU A 17 16.04 -43.65 9.72
CA LEU A 17 16.05 -44.14 8.32
C LEU A 17 16.49 -43.05 7.33
N HIS A 18 16.92 -43.50 6.14
CA HIS A 18 17.13 -42.68 4.94
C HIS A 18 16.74 -43.48 3.69
N LYS A 19 16.06 -42.84 2.73
CA LYS A 19 16.15 -43.16 1.30
C LYS A 19 16.14 -41.85 0.48
N ARG A 20 17.30 -41.48 -0.07
CA ARG A 20 17.41 -40.76 -1.36
C ARG A 20 17.55 -41.84 -2.45
N LEU A 21 17.27 -41.63 -3.73
CA LEU A 21 17.87 -40.74 -4.75
C LEU A 21 17.02 -40.86 -6.04
N PRO A 22 17.31 -40.16 -7.15
CA PRO A 22 17.81 -38.79 -7.34
C PRO A 22 16.90 -37.96 -8.30
N GLY A 23 17.23 -36.70 -8.52
CA GLY A 23 16.62 -35.87 -9.59
C GLY A 23 16.96 -34.39 -9.43
N GLU A 24 17.55 -33.78 -10.45
CA GLU A 24 17.90 -32.34 -10.48
C GLU A 24 16.97 -31.55 -11.40
N GLY A 25 16.87 -30.23 -11.16
CA GLY A 25 16.30 -29.26 -12.10
C GLY A 25 14.98 -28.62 -11.67
N VAL A 26 14.72 -27.41 -12.21
CA VAL A 26 13.49 -26.61 -12.06
C VAL A 26 13.16 -26.27 -10.58
N ARG A 27 13.77 -25.24 -9.97
CA ARG A 27 13.52 -23.79 -10.16
C ARG A 27 12.04 -23.39 -10.14
N ASP A 28 11.68 -22.70 -9.05
CA ASP A 28 10.73 -21.58 -8.97
C ASP A 28 9.24 -21.85 -9.28
N SER A 29 8.37 -20.95 -8.79
CA SER A 29 6.88 -21.01 -8.83
C SER A 29 6.21 -21.90 -7.75
N ILE A 30 4.88 -21.77 -7.65
CA ILE A 30 3.90 -22.51 -6.80
C ILE A 30 3.65 -21.95 -5.37
N TRP A 31 4.60 -21.36 -4.65
CA TRP A 31 4.33 -20.74 -3.32
C TRP A 31 3.59 -19.36 -3.37
N GLN A 32 2.74 -19.12 -4.38
CA GLN A 32 1.93 -17.90 -4.53
C GLN A 32 0.42 -18.17 -4.74
N HIS A 33 -0.08 -19.37 -4.42
CA HIS A 33 -1.49 -19.72 -4.57
C HIS A 33 -2.14 -20.16 -3.25
N ALA A 34 -2.38 -19.21 -2.33
CA ALA A 34 -3.44 -19.26 -1.30
C ALA A 34 -3.46 -18.02 -0.36
N ILE A 35 -3.55 -16.79 -0.88
CA ILE A 35 -4.19 -15.68 -0.13
C ILE A 35 -5.46 -15.20 -0.85
N ASN A 36 -6.16 -16.14 -1.49
CA ASN A 36 -7.60 -16.05 -1.66
C ASN A 36 -8.26 -16.34 -0.31
N THR A 37 -8.03 -15.46 0.66
CA THR A 37 -8.73 -15.50 1.95
C THR A 37 -10.22 -15.45 1.67
N LEU A 38 -10.97 -16.42 2.17
CA LEU A 38 -12.42 -16.30 2.28
C LEU A 38 -12.74 -15.15 3.24
N ALA A 39 -12.80 -13.93 2.70
CA ALA A 39 -13.43 -12.78 3.33
C ALA A 39 -14.95 -13.00 3.35
N GLY A 40 -15.38 -14.00 4.13
CA GLY A 40 -16.77 -14.36 4.35
C GLY A 40 -17.55 -13.11 4.76
N LYS A 41 -18.75 -12.95 4.19
CA LYS A 41 -19.54 -11.70 4.10
C LYS A 41 -19.55 -10.81 5.36
N LEU A 42 -18.48 -10.04 5.57
CA LEU A 42 -18.47 -8.88 6.45
C LEU A 42 -19.29 -7.79 5.75
N THR A 43 -20.57 -7.72 6.09
CA THR A 43 -21.52 -6.72 5.57
C THR A 43 -21.24 -5.32 6.12
N GLY A 44 -20.44 -5.21 7.20
CA GLY A 44 -19.95 -3.96 7.75
C GLY A 44 -18.67 -3.45 7.09
N ARG A 45 -18.50 -2.12 7.05
CA ARG A 45 -17.26 -1.48 6.58
C ARG A 45 -16.12 -1.70 7.58
N VAL A 46 -15.10 -2.44 7.17
CA VAL A 46 -13.84 -2.60 7.93
C VAL A 46 -13.01 -1.31 7.80
N PHE A 47 -12.37 -0.90 8.90
CA PHE A 47 -11.36 0.17 8.94
C PHE A 47 -10.05 -0.42 9.49
N ALA A 48 -8.98 -0.39 8.71
CA ALA A 48 -7.71 -1.02 9.06
C ALA A 48 -6.50 -0.16 8.63
N PRO A 49 -6.27 1.02 9.26
CA PRO A 49 -5.15 1.88 8.95
C PRO A 49 -3.83 1.33 9.52
N TYR A 50 -2.81 1.15 8.67
CA TYR A 50 -1.44 0.93 9.16
C TYR A 50 -0.91 2.24 9.77
N SER A 51 -0.33 2.19 10.97
CA SER A 51 0.02 3.39 11.73
C SER A 51 1.42 3.31 12.34
N VAL A 52 2.18 4.40 12.21
CA VAL A 52 3.56 4.59 12.70
C VAL A 52 3.58 5.74 13.71
N PHE A 53 4.04 5.47 14.94
CA PHE A 53 3.99 6.40 16.06
C PHE A 53 5.40 6.83 16.51
N LYS A 54 5.75 8.12 16.38
CA LYS A 54 7.07 8.68 16.73
C LYS A 54 6.94 9.93 17.60
N GLY A 55 8.01 10.31 18.31
CA GLY A 55 7.95 11.26 19.44
C GLY A 55 7.44 12.69 19.16
N LYS A 56 7.39 13.14 17.90
CA LYS A 56 6.90 14.50 17.52
C LYS A 56 5.62 14.48 16.70
N ALA A 57 5.38 13.43 15.92
CA ALA A 57 4.20 13.24 15.11
C ALA A 57 4.03 11.75 14.80
N ALA A 58 2.82 11.37 14.41
CA ALA A 58 2.51 10.04 13.94
C ALA A 58 1.75 10.11 12.61
N LEU A 59 1.81 9.01 11.88
CA LEU A 59 1.33 8.85 10.51
C LEU A 59 0.51 7.57 10.42
N SER A 60 -0.64 7.62 9.77
CA SER A 60 -1.31 6.41 9.28
C SER A 60 -1.56 6.44 7.77
N ALA A 61 -1.73 5.25 7.20
CA ALA A 61 -2.09 5.03 5.81
C ALA A 61 -3.24 4.03 5.71
N GLU A 62 -4.26 4.36 4.91
CA GLU A 62 -5.43 3.50 4.66
C GLU A 62 -5.87 3.57 3.18
N PRO A 63 -6.29 2.45 2.57
CA PRO A 63 -6.88 2.47 1.24
C PRO A 63 -8.32 3.00 1.29
N ARG A 64 -8.60 4.05 0.51
CA ARG A 64 -9.94 4.59 0.30
C ARG A 64 -10.40 4.21 -1.11
N LEU A 65 -11.11 3.08 -1.19
CA LEU A 65 -11.60 2.46 -2.42
C LEU A 65 -12.36 3.44 -3.36
N PRO A 66 -12.40 3.17 -4.68
CA PRO A 66 -13.17 3.95 -5.64
C PRO A 66 -14.69 3.90 -5.39
N THR A 67 -15.41 4.83 -5.99
CA THR A 67 -16.88 4.77 -6.09
C THR A 67 -17.29 4.58 -7.55
N PHE A 68 -18.43 3.91 -7.75
CA PHE A 68 -18.98 3.60 -9.07
C PHE A 68 -20.41 4.14 -9.16
N SER A 69 -20.79 4.62 -10.34
CA SER A 69 -22.18 4.89 -10.70
C SER A 69 -22.72 3.72 -11.52
N LYS A 70 -24.01 3.39 -11.36
CA LYS A 70 -24.70 2.51 -12.32
C LYS A 70 -24.92 3.24 -13.65
N LEU A 71 -25.00 2.48 -14.73
CA LEU A 71 -25.43 2.92 -16.05
C LEU A 71 -26.81 2.31 -16.34
N ASP A 72 -27.58 2.94 -17.21
CA ASP A 72 -28.92 2.46 -17.60
C ASP A 72 -28.86 1.12 -18.37
N SER A 73 -27.71 0.82 -18.98
CA SER A 73 -27.36 -0.49 -19.57
C SER A 73 -27.07 -1.60 -18.54
N GLY A 74 -27.29 -1.36 -17.25
CA GLY A 74 -27.01 -2.30 -16.15
C GLY A 74 -25.54 -2.36 -15.71
N GLY A 75 -24.62 -1.87 -16.54
CA GLY A 75 -23.19 -1.78 -16.21
C GLY A 75 -22.87 -0.80 -15.08
N VAL A 76 -21.59 -0.76 -14.67
CA VAL A 76 -21.08 0.20 -13.68
C VAL A 76 -19.88 0.97 -14.23
N LYS A 77 -19.86 2.29 -14.02
CA LYS A 77 -18.78 3.19 -14.44
C LYS A 77 -18.06 3.76 -13.22
N LEU A 78 -16.74 3.81 -13.28
CA LEU A 78 -15.90 4.47 -12.28
C LEU A 78 -16.28 5.96 -12.18
N ASN A 79 -16.63 6.41 -10.98
CA ASN A 79 -17.06 7.78 -10.69
C ASN A 79 -15.92 8.54 -9.99
N ARG A 80 -15.55 8.14 -8.76
CA ARG A 80 -14.36 8.65 -8.06
C ARG A 80 -13.29 7.58 -8.00
N ARG A 81 -12.06 7.90 -8.46
CA ARG A 81 -10.87 7.06 -8.28
C ARG A 81 -10.58 6.80 -6.79
N GLY A 82 -10.05 5.63 -6.47
CA GLY A 82 -9.54 5.36 -5.12
C GLY A 82 -8.21 6.07 -4.87
N VAL A 83 -7.83 6.16 -3.60
CA VAL A 83 -6.58 6.77 -3.12
C VAL A 83 -6.05 6.00 -1.91
N ILE A 84 -4.76 6.13 -1.59
CA ILE A 84 -4.27 5.81 -0.25
C ILE A 84 -4.27 7.12 0.55
N MET A 85 -5.11 7.20 1.57
CA MET A 85 -5.17 8.37 2.44
C MET A 85 -4.06 8.26 3.49
N LEU A 86 -3.14 9.22 3.48
CA LEU A 86 -2.22 9.45 4.57
C LEU A 86 -2.84 10.46 5.54
N THR A 87 -2.76 10.17 6.83
CA THR A 87 -3.19 11.08 7.90
C THR A 87 -2.05 11.28 8.88
N PHE A 88 -1.66 12.53 9.10
CA PHE A 88 -0.62 12.92 10.06
C PHE A 88 -1.28 13.62 11.25
N TRP A 89 -0.74 13.45 12.45
CA TRP A 89 -1.17 14.20 13.64
C TRP A 89 -0.01 14.48 14.61
N PRO A 90 -0.03 15.60 15.35
CA PRO A 90 1.08 16.00 16.19
C PRO A 90 1.07 15.29 17.55
N SER A 91 2.26 15.15 18.12
CA SER A 91 2.45 14.69 19.51
C SER A 91 2.08 15.82 20.48
N VAL A 92 1.35 15.48 21.55
CA VAL A 92 1.01 16.37 22.67
C VAL A 92 1.45 15.81 24.03
N GLY A 93 2.32 14.80 24.02
CA GLY A 93 2.91 14.19 25.21
C GLY A 93 3.52 12.83 24.90
N GLU A 94 4.14 12.18 25.89
CA GLU A 94 4.69 10.84 25.68
C GLU A 94 3.57 9.85 25.27
N ARG A 95 3.70 9.27 24.07
CA ARG A 95 2.72 8.38 23.42
C ARG A 95 1.30 8.99 23.27
N LYS A 96 1.14 10.31 23.37
CA LYS A 96 -0.16 11.01 23.24
C LYS A 96 -0.17 11.93 22.03
N TYR A 97 -1.28 11.95 21.30
CA TYR A 97 -1.40 12.63 20.02
C TYR A 97 -2.75 13.35 19.88
N ASP A 98 -2.76 14.47 19.18
CA ASP A 98 -3.95 15.31 18.98
C ASP A 98 -4.62 14.99 17.63
N TRP A 99 -5.68 14.18 17.68
CA TRP A 99 -6.42 13.78 16.49
C TRP A 99 -7.16 14.94 15.82
N GLU A 100 -7.54 16.01 16.53
CA GLU A 100 -8.26 17.14 15.91
C GLU A 100 -7.35 18.09 15.15
N LYS A 101 -6.05 18.13 15.49
CA LYS A 101 -5.01 18.80 14.69
C LYS A 101 -4.41 17.91 13.58
N ARG A 102 -5.15 16.90 13.12
CA ARG A 102 -4.71 16.01 12.02
C ARG A 102 -4.72 16.74 10.66
N GLN A 103 -3.74 16.44 9.81
CA GLN A 103 -3.71 16.85 8.41
C GLN A 103 -3.67 15.63 7.47
N LEU A 104 -4.46 15.70 6.40
CA LEU A 104 -4.65 14.62 5.44
C LEU A 104 -3.95 14.92 4.11
N PHE A 105 -3.40 13.89 3.46
CA PHE A 105 -2.86 13.92 2.10
C PHE A 105 -3.26 12.62 1.36
N ALA A 106 -3.79 12.72 0.14
CA ALA A 106 -4.34 11.57 -0.58
C ALA A 106 -3.44 11.17 -1.75
N LEU A 107 -2.75 10.04 -1.66
CA LEU A 107 -1.96 9.51 -2.76
C LEU A 107 -2.88 8.89 -3.82
N SER A 108 -2.86 9.43 -5.04
CA SER A 108 -3.44 8.80 -6.22
C SER A 108 -2.67 7.55 -6.63
N ALA A 109 -3.27 6.72 -7.50
CA ALA A 109 -2.61 5.52 -8.02
C ALA A 109 -1.23 5.79 -8.67
N THR A 110 -1.03 6.96 -9.30
CA THR A 110 0.25 7.36 -9.89
C THR A 110 1.29 7.69 -8.81
N GLU A 111 0.91 8.43 -7.78
CA GLU A 111 1.81 8.80 -6.67
C GLU A 111 2.14 7.58 -5.79
N VAL A 112 1.19 6.65 -5.62
CA VAL A 112 1.44 5.31 -5.08
C VAL A 112 2.48 4.58 -5.93
N GLY A 113 2.35 4.61 -7.26
CA GLY A 113 3.32 4.05 -8.21
C GLY A 113 4.74 4.60 -8.00
N SER A 114 4.90 5.92 -7.90
CA SER A 114 6.18 6.57 -7.59
C SER A 114 6.74 6.15 -6.21
N LEU A 115 5.87 5.98 -5.21
CA LEU A 115 6.28 5.64 -3.85
C LEU A 115 6.64 4.15 -3.67
N ILE A 116 6.08 3.24 -4.47
CA ILE A 116 6.46 1.82 -4.44
C ILE A 116 7.70 1.51 -5.27
N SER A 117 8.05 2.36 -6.25
CA SER A 117 9.24 2.21 -7.10
C SER A 117 10.51 2.86 -6.53
N ILE A 118 10.39 3.82 -5.60
CA ILE A 118 11.51 4.59 -5.03
C ILE A 118 12.65 3.69 -4.50
N GLY A 119 13.91 3.99 -4.85
CA GLY A 119 15.10 3.33 -4.34
C GLY A 119 15.55 3.89 -2.98
N THR A 120 16.39 3.15 -2.26
CA THR A 120 16.79 3.44 -0.86
C THR A 120 17.59 4.73 -0.65
N ARG A 121 17.98 5.41 -1.73
CA ARG A 121 18.67 6.71 -1.72
C ARG A 121 17.92 7.79 -2.48
N ASP A 122 16.77 7.46 -3.04
CA ASP A 122 15.98 8.38 -3.85
C ASP A 122 15.01 9.16 -2.95
N SER A 123 14.49 10.27 -3.47
CA SER A 123 13.44 11.05 -2.81
C SER A 123 12.30 11.33 -3.77
N CYS A 124 11.08 11.42 -3.25
CA CYS A 124 9.91 11.88 -4.01
C CYS A 124 9.21 13.01 -3.24
N GLU A 125 8.60 13.93 -3.98
CA GLU A 125 7.82 15.04 -3.42
C GLU A 125 6.56 15.26 -4.27
N PHE A 126 5.43 15.46 -3.60
CA PHE A 126 4.09 15.56 -4.18
C PHE A 126 3.43 16.86 -3.73
N PHE A 127 2.81 17.58 -4.67
CA PHE A 127 2.23 18.90 -4.41
C PHE A 127 0.74 18.91 -4.72
N HIS A 128 -0.09 19.20 -3.71
CA HIS A 128 -1.55 19.25 -3.83
C HIS A 128 -2.09 20.64 -3.50
N ASP A 129 -2.94 21.16 -4.38
CA ASP A 129 -3.88 22.25 -4.10
C ASP A 129 -5.30 21.65 -4.07
N PRO A 130 -5.91 21.46 -2.88
CA PRO A 130 -7.27 20.91 -2.76
C PRO A 130 -8.38 21.78 -3.38
N SER A 131 -8.06 23.01 -3.79
CA SER A 131 -8.97 23.99 -4.40
C SER A 131 -8.57 24.34 -5.85
N MET A 132 -7.66 23.57 -6.46
CA MET A 132 -7.27 23.74 -7.86
C MET A 132 -8.50 23.71 -8.78
N LEU A 133 -8.49 24.55 -9.82
CA LEU A 133 -9.62 24.76 -10.75
C LEU A 133 -10.88 25.41 -10.11
N SER A 134 -10.80 25.91 -8.88
CA SER A 134 -11.84 26.74 -8.26
C SER A 134 -11.35 28.18 -8.01
N SER A 135 -12.27 29.08 -7.61
CA SER A 135 -11.92 30.44 -7.17
C SER A 135 -11.02 30.50 -5.93
N ASN A 136 -10.91 29.40 -5.17
CA ASN A 136 -10.05 29.28 -4.00
C ASN A 136 -8.67 28.67 -4.31
N ALA A 137 -8.32 28.49 -5.59
CA ALA A 137 -7.03 27.93 -6.00
C ALA A 137 -5.84 28.70 -5.40
N GLY A 138 -4.79 27.97 -5.04
CA GLY A 138 -3.57 28.50 -4.44
C GLY A 138 -3.68 28.92 -2.97
N GLN A 139 -4.87 28.92 -2.35
CA GLN A 139 -5.06 29.32 -0.95
C GLN A 139 -4.73 28.22 0.07
N VAL A 140 -4.81 26.96 -0.33
CA VAL A 140 -4.37 25.81 0.46
C VAL A 140 -3.36 25.02 -0.36
N ARG A 141 -2.15 24.85 0.16
CA ARG A 141 -1.05 24.15 -0.52
C ARG A 141 -0.46 23.10 0.39
N LYS A 142 -0.30 21.88 -0.12
CA LYS A 142 0.28 20.74 0.60
C LYS A 142 1.50 20.21 -0.15
N SER A 143 2.66 20.17 0.51
CA SER A 143 3.82 19.40 0.05
C SER A 143 3.95 18.17 0.94
N LEU A 144 4.00 16.98 0.33
CA LEU A 144 4.36 15.73 0.97
C LEU A 144 5.66 15.23 0.37
N SER A 145 6.69 14.98 1.18
CA SER A 145 7.96 14.42 0.73
C SER A 145 8.39 13.19 1.51
N PHE A 146 9.05 12.27 0.80
CA PHE A 146 9.79 11.15 1.36
C PHE A 146 11.26 11.39 1.02
N LYS A 147 12.10 11.64 2.03
CA LYS A 147 13.55 11.89 1.84
C LYS A 147 14.33 10.88 2.69
N PRO A 148 15.36 10.21 2.13
CA PRO A 148 16.05 9.13 2.82
C PRO A 148 16.84 9.68 4.02
N ASN A 149 16.98 8.89 5.06
CA ASN A 149 17.83 9.23 6.20
C ASN A 149 19.31 9.12 5.76
N ALA A 150 20.16 10.03 6.24
CA ALA A 150 21.58 10.08 5.84
C ALA A 150 22.39 8.82 6.24
N ASP A 151 21.89 8.04 7.20
CA ASP A 151 22.43 6.77 7.66
C ASP A 151 21.84 5.54 6.93
N GLY A 152 20.88 5.74 6.02
CA GLY A 152 20.15 4.67 5.32
C GLY A 152 19.14 3.89 6.20
N SER A 153 18.83 4.36 7.41
CA SER A 153 17.93 3.66 8.35
C SER A 153 16.45 3.67 7.95
N GLY A 154 16.08 4.45 6.93
CA GLY A 154 14.72 4.66 6.48
C GLY A 154 14.55 6.01 5.78
N TYR A 155 13.38 6.65 5.98
CA TYR A 155 13.03 7.94 5.37
C TYR A 155 12.41 8.88 6.40
N PHE A 156 12.64 10.18 6.25
CA PHE A 156 11.78 11.21 6.82
C PHE A 156 10.60 11.45 5.89
N VAL A 157 9.40 11.08 6.35
CA VAL A 157 8.14 11.40 5.68
C VAL A 157 7.64 12.73 6.25
N SER A 158 7.59 13.77 5.42
CA SER A 158 7.24 15.13 5.86
C SER A 158 6.08 15.72 5.08
N LEU A 159 5.05 16.15 5.79
CA LEU A 159 3.91 16.90 5.26
C LEU A 159 3.97 18.35 5.74
N SER A 160 3.91 19.30 4.82
CA SER A 160 3.74 20.73 5.11
C SER A 160 2.42 21.21 4.50
N VAL A 161 1.58 21.89 5.28
CA VAL A 161 0.28 22.42 4.87
C VAL A 161 0.22 23.92 5.14
N VAL A 162 0.27 24.73 4.08
CA VAL A 162 0.03 26.17 4.16
C VAL A 162 -1.43 26.42 3.83
N ASN A 163 -2.14 27.14 4.71
CA ASN A 163 -3.55 27.50 4.54
C ASN A 163 -3.73 28.99 4.79
N ASN A 164 -3.79 29.77 3.72
CA ASN A 164 -3.91 31.23 3.77
C ASN A 164 -5.24 31.68 4.37
N ASN A 165 -6.32 30.92 4.12
CA ASN A 165 -7.68 31.23 4.60
C ASN A 165 -7.76 31.21 6.13
N LEU A 166 -7.08 30.24 6.77
CA LEU A 166 -6.98 30.12 8.22
C LEU A 166 -5.70 30.74 8.81
N LYS A 167 -4.81 31.25 7.94
CA LYS A 167 -3.45 31.74 8.26
C LYS A 167 -2.59 30.72 9.04
N THR A 168 -2.74 29.43 8.76
CA THR A 168 -1.94 28.35 9.38
C THR A 168 -0.83 27.83 8.46
N ASN A 169 0.21 27.28 9.09
CA ASN A 169 1.34 26.63 8.42
C ASN A 169 1.74 25.40 9.26
N ASP A 170 1.04 24.29 9.02
CA ASP A 170 1.22 23.06 9.79
C ASP A 170 2.33 22.21 9.19
N ARG A 171 3.26 21.71 10.00
CA ARG A 171 4.35 20.85 9.52
C ARG A 171 4.54 19.61 10.40
N PHE A 172 4.52 18.46 9.75
CA PHE A 172 4.71 17.14 10.36
C PHE A 172 5.93 16.48 9.72
N THR A 173 6.77 15.85 10.53
CA THR A 173 7.86 14.99 10.07
C THR A 173 7.86 13.73 10.92
N VAL A 174 7.70 12.58 10.26
CA VAL A 174 7.70 11.25 10.88
C VAL A 174 8.85 10.45 10.27
N PRO A 175 9.90 10.09 11.04
CA PRO A 175 10.86 9.11 10.57
C PRO A 175 10.17 7.74 10.44
N VAL A 176 10.33 7.08 9.31
CA VAL A 176 9.80 5.75 9.02
C VAL A 176 10.99 4.85 8.69
N THR A 177 11.24 3.83 9.51
CA THR A 177 12.38 2.93 9.32
C THR A 177 12.23 2.09 8.04
N THR A 178 13.33 1.51 7.55
CA THR A 178 13.32 0.59 6.41
C THR A 178 12.32 -0.56 6.58
N ALA A 179 12.12 -1.06 7.80
CA ALA A 179 11.13 -2.10 8.09
C ALA A 179 9.68 -1.57 8.00
N GLU A 180 9.38 -0.43 8.61
CA GLU A 180 8.06 0.21 8.52
C GLU A 180 7.72 0.61 7.07
N PHE A 181 8.72 1.06 6.31
CA PHE A 181 8.55 1.40 4.90
C PHE A 181 8.39 0.17 3.99
N ALA A 182 9.00 -0.97 4.33
CA ALA A 182 8.75 -2.23 3.63
C ALA A 182 7.30 -2.73 3.82
N VAL A 183 6.72 -2.53 5.02
CA VAL A 183 5.29 -2.78 5.27
C VAL A 183 4.43 -1.83 4.43
N MET A 184 4.72 -0.52 4.43
CA MET A 184 4.00 0.44 3.58
C MET A 184 4.07 0.06 2.09
N ARG A 185 5.27 -0.20 1.55
CA ARG A 185 5.45 -0.59 0.13
C ARG A 185 4.63 -1.83 -0.22
N THR A 186 4.71 -2.87 0.61
CA THR A 186 3.96 -4.12 0.39
C THR A 186 2.45 -3.89 0.41
N ALA A 187 1.94 -3.17 1.42
CA ALA A 187 0.52 -2.85 1.53
C ALA A 187 0.02 -1.95 0.39
N PHE A 188 0.87 -1.03 -0.09
CA PHE A 188 0.52 -0.08 -1.15
C PHE A 188 0.51 -0.75 -2.53
N SER A 189 1.48 -1.62 -2.82
CA SER A 189 1.49 -2.47 -4.02
C SER A 189 0.26 -3.39 -4.06
N PHE A 190 -0.13 -3.98 -2.93
CA PHE A 190 -1.35 -4.79 -2.82
C PHE A 190 -2.61 -3.94 -3.03
N ALA A 191 -2.69 -2.75 -2.42
CA ALA A 191 -3.86 -1.87 -2.52
C ALA A 191 -4.03 -1.22 -3.90
N LEU A 192 -2.98 -1.11 -4.72
CA LEU A 192 -2.97 -0.43 -6.02
C LEU A 192 -4.11 -0.88 -6.97
N PRO A 193 -4.27 -2.18 -7.31
CA PRO A 193 -5.39 -2.63 -8.15
C PRO A 193 -6.78 -2.36 -7.53
N HIS A 194 -6.91 -2.41 -6.21
CA HIS A 194 -8.17 -2.11 -5.51
C HIS A 194 -8.52 -0.61 -5.54
N ILE A 195 -7.54 0.30 -5.42
CA ILE A 195 -7.81 1.74 -5.56
C ILE A 195 -8.08 2.14 -7.03
N MET A 196 -7.58 1.37 -7.98
CA MET A 196 -7.93 1.47 -9.41
C MET A 196 -9.29 0.84 -9.73
N GLY A 197 -9.83 -0.01 -8.86
CA GLY A 197 -11.11 -0.72 -9.05
C GLY A 197 -11.02 -1.94 -9.96
N TRP A 198 -9.81 -2.43 -10.27
CA TRP A 198 -9.58 -3.59 -11.13
C TRP A 198 -10.00 -4.90 -10.44
N ASP A 199 -10.08 -4.91 -9.11
CA ASP A 199 -10.68 -5.99 -8.34
C ASP A 199 -12.17 -6.23 -8.67
N ARG A 200 -12.90 -5.20 -9.15
CA ARG A 200 -14.27 -5.33 -9.67
C ARG A 200 -14.36 -5.90 -11.09
N PHE A 201 -13.23 -6.02 -11.78
CA PHE A 201 -13.12 -6.71 -13.07
C PHE A 201 -12.67 -8.16 -12.86
N THR A 202 -11.61 -8.39 -12.07
CA THR A 202 -11.07 -9.74 -11.84
C THR A 202 -11.94 -10.65 -10.98
N ASN A 203 -12.83 -10.10 -10.14
CA ASN A 203 -13.77 -10.88 -9.32
C ASN A 203 -15.19 -10.92 -9.90
N GLN A 204 -15.37 -10.70 -11.20
CA GLN A 204 -16.65 -11.01 -11.84
C GLN A 204 -16.81 -12.54 -11.92
N PRO A 205 -17.98 -13.11 -11.59
CA PRO A 205 -18.25 -14.51 -11.89
C PRO A 205 -18.08 -14.72 -13.38
N SER A 206 -17.37 -15.77 -13.79
CA SER A 206 -17.36 -16.19 -15.20
C SER A 206 -18.79 -16.48 -15.63
N GLU A 207 -19.31 -15.74 -16.61
CA GLU A 207 -20.53 -16.15 -17.31
C GLU A 207 -20.31 -17.56 -17.84
N SER A 208 -21.34 -18.42 -17.74
CA SER A 208 -21.20 -19.84 -18.06
C SER A 208 -21.00 -20.02 -19.56
N VAL A 209 -19.74 -20.12 -20.00
CA VAL A 209 -19.35 -20.27 -21.41
C VAL A 209 -19.77 -21.64 -21.93
N SER A 210 -21.02 -21.72 -22.37
CA SER A 210 -21.55 -22.81 -23.19
C SER A 210 -21.07 -22.69 -24.64
N GLN A 211 -19.75 -22.59 -24.85
CA GLN A 211 -19.13 -22.53 -26.17
C GLN A 211 -17.98 -23.53 -26.27
N SER A 212 -17.91 -24.21 -27.42
CA SER A 212 -16.97 -25.30 -27.68
C SER A 212 -15.54 -24.79 -27.97
N PRO A 213 -14.50 -25.57 -27.62
CA PRO A 213 -13.12 -25.11 -27.72
C PRO A 213 -12.60 -25.18 -29.15
N SER A 214 -12.78 -24.12 -29.95
CA SER A 214 -12.08 -24.01 -31.24
C SER A 214 -11.97 -22.59 -31.81
N LYS A 215 -10.83 -21.91 -31.59
CA LYS A 215 -9.81 -21.62 -32.62
C LYS A 215 -8.64 -20.82 -32.05
N VAL A 216 -7.51 -20.84 -32.75
CA VAL A 216 -6.27 -20.17 -32.32
C VAL A 216 -6.34 -18.66 -32.61
N VAL A 217 -6.21 -17.87 -31.54
CA VAL A 217 -6.00 -16.42 -31.45
C VAL A 217 -5.92 -15.63 -32.77
N PRO A 218 -7.02 -14.98 -33.19
CA PRO A 218 -6.99 -13.77 -34.02
C PRO A 218 -7.49 -12.52 -33.26
N GLN A 219 -8.24 -12.74 -32.18
CA GLN A 219 -9.17 -11.80 -31.56
C GLN A 219 -8.53 -10.55 -30.95
N LEU A 220 -7.24 -10.61 -30.60
CA LEU A 220 -6.51 -9.47 -30.03
C LEU A 220 -6.35 -8.33 -31.05
N MET A 221 -6.10 -8.66 -32.33
CA MET A 221 -5.93 -7.65 -33.38
C MET A 221 -7.26 -6.99 -33.77
N GLU A 222 -8.38 -7.70 -33.69
CA GLU A 222 -9.70 -7.11 -33.96
C GLU A 222 -10.05 -6.02 -32.92
N THR A 223 -9.65 -6.20 -31.65
CA THR A 223 -9.83 -5.19 -30.60
C THR A 223 -8.88 -3.99 -30.66
N GLU A 224 -7.92 -3.96 -31.60
CA GLU A 224 -7.00 -2.83 -31.80
C GLU A 224 -7.43 -1.88 -32.94
N TRP A 225 -8.49 -2.21 -33.70
CA TRP A 225 -8.88 -1.50 -34.93
C TRP A 225 -10.39 -1.22 -35.03
N ASP A 226 -10.90 -0.28 -34.21
CA ASP A 226 -12.21 0.35 -34.48
C ASP A 226 -12.18 1.10 -35.84
N ARG A 227 -13.20 0.88 -36.68
CA ARG A 227 -13.45 1.57 -37.96
C ARG A 227 -14.94 1.83 -38.16
#